data_AF-A0A5P9F252-F1
#
_entry.id   AF-A0A5P9F252-F1
#
_cell.length_a   1.000
_cell.length_b   1.000
_cell.length_c   1.000
_cell.angle_alpha   90.00
_cell.angle_beta   90.00
_cell.angle_gamma   90.00
#
_symmetry.space_group_name_H-M   'P 1'
#
loop_
_entity.id
_entity.type
_entity.pdbx_description
1 polymer ?
#
loop_
_entity_poly.entity_id
_entity_poly.type
_entity_poly.pdbx_seq_one_letter_code
_entity_poly.pdbx_strand_id
1 'polypeptide(L)'
;MNKNQNVGRPRRIIDSQGRLQCCMCRCWQGAEKYHLNSRNSSGRDSRCKSCDNLRRKESRKKQQRAALIASVKNQFQHWKKPSIGE
;
A
#
# COMPACT_ATOMS: atom_id res chain seq x y z
N MET A 1 21.15 -14.95 -20.84
CA MET A 1 20.48 -14.51 -19.58
C MET A 1 18.98 -14.35 -19.86
N ASN A 2 18.17 -15.38 -19.60
CA ASN A 2 16.73 -15.37 -19.85
C ASN A 2 16.02 -14.51 -18.79
N LYS A 3 15.46 -13.37 -19.22
CA LYS A 3 14.70 -12.48 -18.35
C LYS A 3 13.34 -13.11 -18.04
N ASN A 4 13.18 -13.33 -16.75
CA ASN A 4 12.08 -13.95 -16.04
C ASN A 4 10.69 -13.57 -16.59
N GLN A 5 9.87 -14.59 -16.74
CA GLN A 5 8.56 -14.56 -17.36
C GLN A 5 7.67 -13.56 -16.64
N ASN A 6 7.11 -12.65 -17.44
CA ASN A 6 6.10 -11.69 -17.07
C ASN A 6 4.83 -12.49 -16.77
N VAL A 7 4.71 -13.03 -15.54
CA VAL A 7 3.46 -13.61 -15.04
C VAL A 7 2.44 -12.48 -15.04
N GLY A 8 1.69 -12.41 -16.16
CA GLY A 8 0.73 -11.36 -16.42
C GLY A 8 -0.15 -11.20 -15.19
N ARG A 9 -0.15 -9.98 -14.62
CA ARG A 9 -1.03 -9.66 -13.49
C ARG A 9 -2.43 -10.18 -13.83
N PRO A 10 -3.12 -10.87 -12.89
CA PRO A 10 -4.40 -11.49 -13.17
C PRO A 10 -5.31 -10.47 -13.86
N ARG A 11 -5.80 -10.85 -15.03
CA ARG A 11 -6.65 -10.03 -15.89
C ARG A 11 -7.82 -9.57 -15.03
N ARG A 12 -8.00 -8.25 -14.92
CA ARG A 12 -9.03 -7.68 -14.06
C ARG A 12 -10.40 -8.21 -14.51
N ILE A 13 -11.21 -8.66 -13.56
CA ILE A 13 -12.55 -9.17 -13.85
C ILE A 13 -13.46 -7.95 -14.12
N ILE A 14 -14.04 -7.93 -15.31
CA ILE A 14 -15.03 -6.95 -15.76
C ILE A 14 -16.32 -7.71 -15.99
N ASP A 15 -17.45 -7.21 -15.48
CA ASP A 15 -18.75 -7.82 -15.73
C ASP A 15 -19.34 -7.39 -17.09
N SER A 16 -20.50 -7.96 -17.43
CA SER A 16 -21.23 -7.61 -18.66
C SER A 16 -21.70 -6.15 -18.71
N GLN A 17 -21.67 -5.42 -17.60
CA GLN A 17 -22.05 -4.01 -17.50
C GLN A 17 -20.83 -3.08 -17.49
N GLY A 18 -19.62 -3.59 -17.71
CA GLY A 18 -18.38 -2.80 -17.71
C GLY A 18 -17.93 -2.38 -16.31
N ARG A 19 -18.50 -2.94 -15.24
CA ARG A 19 -18.08 -2.71 -13.86
C ARG A 19 -16.87 -3.56 -13.53
N LEU A 20 -16.03 -3.02 -12.66
CA LEU A 20 -14.81 -3.66 -12.20
C LEU A 20 -15.04 -4.25 -10.81
N GLN A 21 -14.49 -5.43 -10.55
CA GLN A 21 -14.48 -6.02 -9.21
C GLN A 21 -13.25 -5.55 -8.41
N CYS A 22 -13.47 -5.04 -7.20
CA CYS A 22 -12.38 -4.64 -6.30
C CYS A 22 -11.73 -5.89 -5.69
N CYS A 23 -10.40 -6.01 -5.75
CA CYS A 23 -9.70 -7.18 -5.20
C CYS A 23 -9.74 -7.29 -3.66
N MET A 24 -10.08 -6.20 -2.96
CA MET A 24 -10.13 -6.14 -1.49
C MET A 24 -11.54 -6.38 -0.95
N CYS A 25 -12.52 -5.56 -1.35
CA CYS A 25 -13.90 -5.70 -0.87
C CYS A 25 -14.79 -6.60 -1.73
N ARG A 26 -14.31 -7.06 -2.90
CA ARG A 26 -15.03 -7.91 -3.86
C ARG A 26 -16.33 -7.32 -4.43
N CYS A 27 -16.62 -6.05 -4.17
CA CYS A 27 -17.77 -5.36 -4.75
C CYS A 27 -17.53 -5.01 -6.24
N TRP A 28 -18.59 -5.12 -7.03
CA TRP A 28 -18.66 -4.61 -8.40
C TRP A 28 -18.97 -3.12 -8.39
N GLN A 29 -18.13 -2.33 -9.03
CA GLN A 29 -18.25 -0.86 -9.05
C GLN A 29 -17.84 -0.30 -10.41
N GLY A 30 -18.38 0.86 -10.77
CA GLY A 30 -17.97 1.58 -11.97
C GLY A 30 -16.50 2.00 -11.92
N ALA A 31 -15.89 2.17 -13.09
CA ALA A 31 -14.47 2.51 -13.23
C ALA A 31 -14.08 3.85 -12.56
N GLU A 32 -15.03 4.76 -12.37
CA GLU A 32 -14.88 6.04 -11.67
C GLU A 32 -14.60 5.87 -10.16
N LYS A 33 -14.97 4.73 -9.58
CA LYS A 33 -14.65 4.37 -8.19
C LYS A 33 -13.21 3.86 -8.02
N TYR A 34 -12.42 3.81 -9.10
CA TYR A 34 -11.02 3.38 -9.09
C TYR A 34 -10.08 4.52 -9.47
N HIS A 35 -8.88 4.53 -8.90
CA HIS A 35 -7.82 5.47 -9.31
C HIS A 35 -7.31 5.14 -10.71
N LEU A 36 -6.88 6.17 -11.45
CA LEU A 36 -6.12 5.99 -12.69
C LEU A 36 -4.75 5.40 -12.36
N ASN A 37 -4.32 4.42 -13.14
CA ASN A 37 -3.00 3.82 -13.01
C ASN A 37 -2.51 3.44 -14.41
N SER A 38 -1.71 4.31 -15.01
CA SER A 38 -1.11 4.13 -16.34
C SER A 38 -0.15 2.93 -16.41
N ARG A 39 0.32 2.42 -15.27
CA ARG A 39 1.19 1.23 -15.21
C ARG A 39 0.42 -0.07 -15.33
N ASN A 40 -0.91 -0.04 -15.24
CA ASN A 40 -1.75 -1.21 -15.45
C ASN A 40 -2.30 -1.17 -16.88
N SER A 41 -2.38 -2.34 -17.52
CA SER A 41 -2.97 -2.49 -18.86
C SER A 41 -4.42 -1.96 -18.94
N SER A 42 -5.18 -2.03 -17.85
CA SER A 42 -6.54 -1.49 -17.77
C SER A 42 -6.62 0.02 -17.48
N GLY A 43 -5.50 0.71 -17.31
CA GLY A 43 -5.45 2.15 -16.98
C GLY A 43 -6.01 2.54 -15.61
N ARG A 44 -6.40 1.56 -14.79
CA ARG A 44 -7.08 1.73 -13.49
C ARG A 44 -6.38 0.92 -12.41
N ASP A 45 -6.59 1.22 -11.13
CA ASP A 45 -6.04 0.45 -10.00
C ASP A 45 -6.95 -0.72 -9.58
N SER A 46 -6.38 -1.79 -9.03
CA SER A 46 -7.07 -3.06 -8.67
C SER A 46 -8.02 -2.93 -7.47
N ARG A 47 -7.88 -1.85 -6.71
CA ARG A 47 -8.70 -1.52 -5.55
C ARG A 47 -9.54 -0.28 -5.83
N CYS A 48 -10.75 -0.26 -5.31
CA CYS A 48 -11.54 0.96 -5.31
C CYS A 48 -10.89 2.02 -4.40
N LYS A 49 -11.24 3.28 -4.63
CA LYS A 49 -10.76 4.46 -3.90
C LYS A 49 -10.94 4.30 -2.39
N SER A 50 -12.09 3.78 -1.95
CA SER A 50 -12.39 3.56 -0.53
C SER A 50 -11.42 2.56 0.12
N CYS A 51 -11.23 1.40 -0.51
CA CYS A 51 -10.29 0.38 -0.04
C CYS A 51 -8.84 0.90 -0.04
N ASP A 52 -8.43 1.63 -1.07
CA ASP A 52 -7.08 2.18 -1.09
C ASP A 52 -6.87 3.27 -0.02
N ASN A 53 -7.88 4.10 0.24
CA ASN A 53 -7.86 5.09 1.32
C ASN A 53 -7.74 4.45 2.71
N LEU A 54 -8.49 3.37 2.97
CA LEU A 54 -8.37 2.60 4.21
C LEU A 54 -6.95 2.06 4.39
N ARG A 55 -6.42 1.42 3.35
CA ARG A 55 -5.04 0.89 3.34
C ARG A 55 -4.01 2.00 3.60
N ARG A 56 -4.16 3.17 2.98
CA ARG A 56 -3.26 4.32 3.21
C ARG A 56 -3.36 4.86 4.64
N LYS A 57 -4.56 4.88 5.23
CA LYS A 57 -4.75 5.29 6.64
C LYS A 57 -4.04 4.33 7.59
N GLU A 58 -4.17 3.03 7.37
CA GLU A 58 -3.46 2.01 8.17
C GLU A 58 -1.95 2.10 8.01
N SER A 59 -1.46 2.25 6.77
CA SER A 59 -0.04 2.42 6.50
C SER A 59 0.55 3.63 7.23
N ARG A 60 -0.16 4.77 7.20
CA ARG A 60 0.25 5.98 7.94
C ARG A 60 0.31 5.74 9.44
N LYS A 61 -0.70 5.09 10.03
CA LYS A 61 -0.69 4.71 11.46
C LYS A 61 0.51 3.80 11.80
N LYS A 62 0.82 2.83 10.94
CA LYS A 62 1.99 1.94 11.13
C LYS A 62 3.30 2.72 11.09
N GLN A 63 3.45 3.65 10.16
CA GLN A 63 4.64 4.52 10.06
C GLN A 63 4.78 5.42 11.29
N GLN A 64 3.68 6.04 11.76
CA GLN A 64 3.69 6.85 12.97
C GLN A 64 4.11 6.04 14.21
N ARG A 65 3.57 4.82 14.37
CA ARG A 65 4.00 3.91 15.46
C ARG A 65 5.48 3.55 15.37
N ALA A 66 5.97 3.24 14.17
CA ALA A 66 7.38 2.92 13.96
C ALA A 66 8.29 4.12 14.31
N ALA A 67 7.89 5.34 13.93
CA ALA A 67 8.60 6.57 14.26
C ALA A 67 8.62 6.84 15.77
N LEU A 68 7.50 6.63 16.47
CA LEU A 68 7.45 6.76 17.92
C LEU A 68 8.39 5.77 18.62
N ILE A 69 8.36 4.50 18.22
CA ILE A 69 9.25 3.46 18.76
C ILE A 69 10.72 3.81 18.50
N ALA A 70 11.05 4.28 17.29
CA ALA A 70 12.40 4.72 16.95
C ALA A 70 12.86 5.91 17.82
N SER A 71 11.96 6.88 18.05
CA SER A 71 12.23 8.04 18.92
C SER A 71 12.51 7.61 20.37
N VAL A 72 11.66 6.73 20.93
CA VAL A 72 11.86 6.18 22.28
C VAL A 72 13.19 5.42 22.35
N LYS A 73 13.48 4.55 21.39
CA LYS A 73 14.77 3.83 21.34
C LYS A 73 15.97 4.78 21.31
N ASN A 74 15.89 5.88 20.56
CA ASN A 74 16.95 6.88 20.50
C ASN A 74 17.17 7.55 21.87
N GLN A 75 16.09 7.95 22.57
CA GLN A 75 16.19 8.50 23.93
C GLN A 75 16.91 7.55 24.91
N PHE A 76 16.57 6.25 24.89
CA PHE A 76 17.22 5.25 25.75
C PHE A 76 18.70 5.01 25.39
N GLN A 77 19.08 5.15 24.11
CA GLN A 77 20.48 5.04 23.70
C GLN A 77 21.31 6.26 24.15
N HIS A 78 20.71 7.45 24.18
CA HIS A 78 21.39 8.66 24.65
C HIS A 78 21.74 8.59 26.15
N TRP A 79 20.89 7.97 26.97
CA TRP A 79 21.15 7.79 28.41
C TRP A 79 22.25 6.75 28.72
N LYS A 80 22.63 5.90 27.74
CA LYS A 80 23.65 4.86 27.91
C LYS A 80 25.09 5.33 27.63
N LYS A 81 25.36 6.64 27.51
CA LYS A 81 26.74 7.14 27.57
C LYS A 81 27.17 7.26 29.04
N PRO A 82 27.98 6.34 29.60
CA PRO A 82 28.71 6.66 30.81
C PRO A 82 29.66 7.82 30.47
N SER A 83 29.54 8.91 31.20
CA SER A 83 30.63 9.86 31.39
C SER A 83 31.75 9.11 32.13
N ILE A 84 32.57 8.38 31.36
CA ILE A 84 33.91 8.01 31.80
C ILE A 84 34.69 9.32 31.76
N GLY A 85 34.89 9.88 32.95
CA GLY A 85 35.68 11.08 33.14
C GLY A 85 37.16 10.81 32.84
N GLU A 86 37.82 11.86 32.41
CA GLU A 86 39.23 12.15 32.68
C GLU A 86 39.33 13.61 33.12
#